data_AF-A0A1A6DTX6-F1
#
_entry.id   AF-A0A1A6DTX6-F1
#
_cell.length_a   1.000
_cell.length_b   1.000
_cell.length_c   1.000
_cell.angle_alpha   90.00
_cell.angle_beta   90.00
_cell.angle_gamma   90.00
#
_symmetry.space_group_name_H-M   'P 1'
#
loop_
_entity.id
_entity.type
_entity.pdbx_description
1 polymer ?
#
loop_
_entity_poly.entity_id
_entity_poly.type
_entity_poly.pdbx_seq_one_letter_code
_entity_poly.pdbx_strand_id
1 'polypeptide(L)'
;MRWGAAWLAASGTGLGMAQPAAPLVEVWKDPQCGCCNDWIRHLEANGFRVQAFDSGNAGMRQRLGMPQALGSCHTARVGGYVVEGHVPAADIQRLLRERPAALGLSVPRMPVGSPGMDGPEYGNRRDPYDVLLVQRDGSTRVYASYHQTQSAAPAATADRWAEGEVRRIDTAARKITLRHGDIPDLDMPPMTMVFQVRDPALLQGLQPGARVRFRAQKADGAYIVTDIKAAP
;
A
#
# COMPACT_ATOMS: atom_id res chain seq x y z
N MET A 1 55.32 48.18 -16.64
CA MET A 1 54.62 47.38 -17.67
C MET A 1 53.53 46.57 -16.98
N ARG A 2 52.26 46.90 -17.24
CA ARG A 2 51.08 46.29 -16.59
C ARG A 2 50.65 45.09 -17.45
N TRP A 3 50.63 43.88 -16.90
CA TRP A 3 50.05 42.70 -17.54
C TRP A 3 48.72 42.41 -16.84
N GLY A 4 47.61 42.82 -17.45
CA GLY A 4 46.26 42.51 -16.97
C GLY A 4 45.81 41.17 -17.55
N ALA A 5 45.58 40.18 -16.69
CA ALA A 5 44.94 38.92 -17.07
C ALA A 5 43.42 39.10 -16.98
N ALA A 6 42.76 39.13 -18.14
CA ALA A 6 41.31 39.14 -18.25
C ALA A 6 40.77 37.71 -18.02
N TRP A 7 39.99 37.53 -16.97
CA TRP A 7 39.22 36.31 -16.74
C TRP A 7 37.91 36.38 -17.52
N LEU A 8 37.78 35.57 -18.56
CA LEU A 8 36.51 35.30 -19.24
C LEU A 8 35.65 34.40 -18.34
N ALA A 9 34.65 34.97 -17.69
CA ALA A 9 33.61 34.20 -17.03
C ALA A 9 32.68 33.59 -18.09
N ALA A 10 32.79 32.28 -18.31
CA ALA A 10 31.83 31.55 -19.12
C ALA A 10 30.51 31.40 -18.34
N SER A 11 29.51 32.19 -18.71
CA SER A 11 28.14 32.01 -18.22
C SER A 11 27.54 30.76 -18.87
N GLY A 12 27.60 29.63 -18.18
CA GLY A 12 26.89 28.42 -18.57
C GLY A 12 25.38 28.60 -18.39
N THR A 13 24.64 28.67 -19.49
CA THR A 13 23.18 28.57 -19.53
C THR A 13 22.79 27.15 -19.12
N GLY A 14 22.44 26.96 -17.85
CA GLY A 14 21.82 25.72 -17.39
C GLY A 14 20.46 25.55 -18.06
N LEU A 15 20.31 24.54 -18.91
CA LEU A 15 19.03 24.05 -19.39
C LEU A 15 18.25 23.48 -18.20
N GLY A 16 17.37 24.29 -17.61
CA GLY A 16 16.42 23.82 -16.60
C GLY A 16 15.46 22.82 -17.23
N MET A 17 15.49 21.57 -16.77
CA MET A 17 14.50 20.57 -17.17
C MET A 17 13.13 20.98 -16.62
N ALA A 18 12.19 21.26 -17.52
CA ALA A 18 10.80 21.51 -17.14
C ALA A 18 10.24 20.25 -16.47
N GLN A 19 9.82 20.37 -15.21
CA GLN A 19 9.15 19.27 -14.52
C GLN A 19 7.80 18.99 -15.20
N PRO A 20 7.47 17.73 -15.49
CA PRO A 20 6.16 17.39 -16.04
C PRO A 20 5.07 17.82 -15.07
N ALA A 21 4.05 18.50 -15.59
CA ALA A 21 2.91 18.93 -14.80
C ALA A 21 2.20 17.72 -14.17
N ALA A 22 1.82 17.86 -12.89
CA ALA A 22 1.05 16.85 -12.18
C ALA A 22 -0.22 16.46 -12.95
N PRO A 23 -0.55 15.15 -13.10
CA PRO A 23 -1.72 14.71 -13.85
C PRO A 23 -3.00 15.30 -13.25
N LEU A 24 -3.85 15.87 -14.11
CA LEU A 24 -5.16 16.38 -13.72
C LEU A 24 -6.18 15.24 -13.69
N VAL A 25 -6.88 15.13 -12.57
CA VAL A 25 -8.01 14.24 -12.35
C VAL A 25 -9.28 15.08 -12.26
N GLU A 26 -10.18 14.91 -13.21
CA GLU A 26 -11.52 15.50 -13.17
C GLU A 26 -12.45 14.54 -12.43
N VAL A 27 -13.17 15.00 -11.41
CA VAL A 27 -13.99 14.15 -10.53
C VAL A 27 -15.41 14.67 -10.47
N TRP A 28 -16.38 13.84 -10.82
CA TRP A 28 -17.82 14.10 -10.66
C TRP A 28 -18.33 13.35 -9.44
N LYS A 29 -18.94 14.08 -8.51
CA LYS A 29 -19.44 13.55 -7.23
C LYS A 29 -20.64 14.35 -6.76
N ASP A 30 -21.33 13.81 -5.75
CA ASP A 30 -22.29 14.61 -5.00
C ASP A 30 -21.55 15.65 -4.12
N PRO A 31 -22.06 16.90 -3.99
CA PRO A 31 -21.44 17.92 -3.15
C PRO A 31 -21.26 17.50 -1.69
N GLN A 32 -22.18 16.70 -1.15
CA GLN A 32 -22.21 16.31 0.26
C GLN A 32 -21.50 14.97 0.52
N CYS A 33 -20.85 14.38 -0.49
CA CYS A 33 -20.15 13.11 -0.33
C CYS A 33 -18.81 13.27 0.42
N GLY A 34 -18.82 13.03 1.73
CA GLY A 34 -17.62 13.11 2.59
C GLY A 34 -16.48 12.20 2.12
N CYS A 35 -16.74 10.90 1.93
CA CYS A 35 -15.71 9.95 1.50
C CYS A 35 -15.11 10.28 0.12
N CYS A 36 -15.90 10.88 -0.78
CA CYS A 36 -15.41 11.37 -2.07
C CYS A 36 -14.40 12.51 -1.89
N ASN A 37 -14.64 13.43 -0.96
CA ASN A 37 -13.70 14.51 -0.64
C ASN A 37 -12.41 13.94 -0.03
N ASP A 38 -12.52 12.91 0.80
CA ASP A 38 -11.37 12.27 1.45
C ASP A 38 -10.51 11.53 0.43
N TRP A 39 -11.14 10.88 -0.55
CA TRP A 39 -10.44 10.30 -1.68
C TRP A 39 -9.74 11.36 -2.55
N ILE A 40 -10.37 12.53 -2.77
CA ILE A 40 -9.73 13.66 -3.46
C ILE A 40 -8.49 14.12 -2.69
N ARG A 41 -8.57 14.30 -1.37
CA ARG A 41 -7.42 14.66 -0.53
C ARG A 41 -6.30 13.62 -0.63
N HIS A 42 -6.66 12.34 -0.67
CA HIS A 42 -5.70 11.25 -0.92
C HIS A 42 -5.00 11.41 -2.27
N LEU A 43 -5.72 11.71 -3.35
CA LEU A 43 -5.09 11.94 -4.65
C LEU A 43 -4.14 13.15 -4.65
N GLU A 44 -4.57 14.27 -4.06
CA GLU A 44 -3.75 15.48 -3.96
C GLU A 44 -2.45 15.21 -3.18
N ALA A 45 -2.54 14.50 -2.06
CA ALA A 45 -1.38 14.08 -1.27
C ALA A 45 -0.43 13.14 -2.04
N ASN A 46 -0.92 12.48 -3.09
CA ASN A 46 -0.16 11.57 -3.94
C ASN A 46 0.24 12.19 -5.30
N GLY A 47 0.27 13.52 -5.38
CA GLY A 47 0.85 14.25 -6.51
C GLY A 47 -0.07 14.42 -7.72
N PHE A 48 -1.38 14.23 -7.54
CA PHE A 48 -2.38 14.57 -8.55
C PHE A 48 -2.90 15.99 -8.34
N ARG A 49 -3.28 16.65 -9.43
CA ARG A 49 -4.15 17.83 -9.37
C ARG A 49 -5.58 17.35 -9.53
N VAL A 50 -6.50 17.87 -8.73
CA VAL A 50 -7.91 17.47 -8.80
C VAL A 50 -8.79 18.66 -9.15
N GLN A 51 -9.76 18.44 -10.04
CA GLN A 51 -10.86 19.36 -10.31
C GLN A 51 -12.17 18.63 -10.03
N ALA A 52 -12.92 19.10 -9.03
CA ALA A 52 -14.19 18.52 -8.64
C ALA A 52 -15.38 19.22 -9.32
N PHE A 53 -16.38 18.43 -9.70
CA PHE A 53 -17.66 18.85 -10.25
C PHE A 53 -18.79 18.28 -9.37
N ASP A 54 -19.46 19.15 -8.63
CA ASP A 54 -20.48 18.80 -7.65
C ASP A 54 -21.88 18.61 -8.27
N SER A 55 -21.95 17.85 -9.37
CA SER A 55 -23.19 17.61 -10.13
C SER A 55 -23.82 16.24 -9.89
N GLY A 56 -23.22 15.40 -9.03
CA GLY A 56 -23.44 13.96 -9.02
C GLY A 56 -22.73 13.27 -10.20
N ASN A 57 -22.64 11.93 -10.14
CA ASN A 57 -21.82 11.15 -11.08
C ASN A 57 -22.60 10.25 -12.05
N ALA A 58 -23.89 9.97 -11.81
CA ALA A 58 -24.66 9.00 -12.61
C ALA A 58 -24.63 9.30 -14.13
N GLY A 59 -24.87 10.56 -14.50
CA GLY A 59 -24.83 11.00 -15.89
C GLY A 59 -23.43 10.94 -16.50
N MET A 60 -22.39 11.24 -15.71
CA MET A 60 -21.02 11.16 -16.19
C MET A 60 -20.55 9.71 -16.38
N ARG A 61 -20.88 8.82 -15.44
CA ARG A 61 -20.62 7.38 -15.54
C ARG A 61 -21.12 6.82 -16.87
N GLN A 62 -22.39 7.11 -17.21
CA GLN A 62 -23.00 6.68 -18.46
C GLN A 62 -22.27 7.27 -19.67
N ARG A 63 -21.97 8.58 -19.66
CA ARG A 63 -21.28 9.26 -20.76
C ARG A 63 -19.86 8.73 -21.00
N LEU A 64 -19.17 8.32 -19.94
CA LEU A 64 -17.84 7.74 -20.01
C LEU A 64 -17.85 6.23 -20.28
N GLY A 65 -19.03 5.60 -20.37
CA GLY A 65 -19.17 4.19 -20.74
C GLY A 65 -18.85 3.19 -19.63
N MET A 66 -18.72 3.64 -18.37
CA MET A 66 -18.51 2.74 -17.24
C MET A 66 -19.81 1.96 -16.94
N PRO A 67 -19.78 0.60 -16.93
CA PRO A 67 -20.96 -0.20 -16.63
C PRO A 67 -21.59 0.15 -15.27
N GLN A 68 -22.93 0.22 -15.21
CA GLN A 68 -23.63 0.57 -13.97
C GLN A 68 -23.35 -0.41 -12.82
N ALA A 69 -23.14 -1.70 -13.14
CA ALA A 69 -22.79 -2.73 -12.15
C ALA A 69 -21.43 -2.49 -11.47
N LEU A 70 -20.55 -1.68 -12.08
CA LEU A 70 -19.23 -1.34 -11.55
C LEU A 70 -19.23 0.05 -10.88
N GLY A 71 -20.40 0.66 -10.70
CA GLY A 71 -20.56 2.00 -10.18
C GLY A 71 -20.20 2.16 -8.69
N SER A 72 -19.83 3.40 -8.33
CA SER A 72 -19.50 3.85 -6.98
C SER A 72 -20.06 5.27 -6.71
N CYS A 73 -19.61 5.93 -5.64
CA CYS A 73 -20.07 7.26 -5.23
C CYS A 73 -19.56 8.42 -6.10
N HIS A 74 -18.47 8.22 -6.84
CA HIS A 74 -17.91 9.20 -7.77
C HIS A 74 -17.34 8.54 -9.03
N THR A 75 -17.26 9.33 -10.09
CA THR A 75 -16.64 8.95 -11.36
C THR A 75 -15.60 10.00 -11.70
N ALA A 76 -14.43 9.58 -12.15
CA ALA A 76 -13.33 10.46 -12.48
C ALA A 76 -12.72 10.13 -13.84
N ARG A 77 -11.99 11.09 -14.40
CA ARG A 77 -11.23 10.94 -15.65
C ARG A 77 -9.81 11.43 -15.46
N VAL A 78 -8.85 10.65 -15.93
CA VAL A 78 -7.42 11.01 -15.89
C VAL A 78 -6.67 10.30 -17.02
N GLY A 79 -5.85 11.04 -17.76
CA GLY A 79 -4.96 10.47 -18.79
C GLY A 79 -5.67 9.62 -19.86
N GLY A 80 -6.94 9.92 -20.16
CA GLY A 80 -7.77 9.15 -21.10
C GLY A 80 -8.46 7.92 -20.52
N TYR A 81 -8.29 7.65 -19.22
CA TYR A 81 -8.94 6.56 -18.49
C TYR A 81 -10.09 7.07 -17.62
N VAL A 82 -11.07 6.20 -17.42
CA VAL A 82 -12.14 6.37 -16.42
C VAL A 82 -11.69 5.75 -15.09
N VAL A 83 -11.97 6.41 -13.98
CA VAL A 83 -11.71 5.90 -12.63
C VAL A 83 -13.01 5.96 -11.86
N GLU A 84 -13.55 4.81 -11.48
CA GLU A 84 -14.83 4.70 -10.75
C GLU A 84 -14.58 4.30 -9.30
N GLY A 85 -15.03 5.14 -8.37
CA GLY A 85 -14.92 4.87 -6.94
C GLY A 85 -13.51 4.98 -6.35
N HIS A 86 -13.37 4.44 -5.14
CA HIS A 86 -12.23 4.60 -4.25
C HIS A 86 -10.97 3.83 -4.69
N VAL A 87 -10.54 4.02 -5.94
CA VAL A 87 -9.32 3.43 -6.51
C VAL A 87 -8.09 4.09 -5.87
N PRO A 88 -7.11 3.32 -5.37
CA PRO A 88 -5.91 3.90 -4.78
C PRO A 88 -5.06 4.69 -5.79
N ALA A 89 -4.53 5.84 -5.33
CA ALA A 89 -3.61 6.68 -6.11
C ALA A 89 -2.46 5.89 -6.76
N ALA A 90 -1.87 4.92 -6.05
CA ALA A 90 -0.79 4.08 -6.57
C ALA A 90 -1.22 3.25 -7.81
N ASP A 91 -2.46 2.75 -7.83
CA ASP A 91 -3.00 2.01 -8.98
C ASP A 91 -3.29 2.93 -10.17
N ILE A 92 -3.79 4.14 -9.91
CA ILE A 92 -3.98 5.16 -10.95
C ILE A 92 -2.62 5.56 -11.56
N GLN A 93 -1.60 5.78 -10.73
CA GLN A 93 -0.25 6.07 -11.22
C GLN A 93 0.30 4.90 -12.05
N ARG A 94 0.10 3.64 -11.60
CA ARG A 94 0.48 2.46 -12.38
C ARG A 94 -0.24 2.42 -13.72
N LEU A 95 -1.55 2.70 -13.75
CA LEU A 95 -2.34 2.76 -14.98
C LEU A 95 -1.79 3.78 -15.97
N LEU A 96 -1.41 4.97 -15.49
CA LEU A 96 -0.86 6.04 -16.31
C LEU A 96 0.56 5.74 -16.81
N ARG A 97 1.34 4.94 -16.08
CA ARG A 97 2.66 4.47 -16.52
C ARG A 97 2.57 3.35 -17.55
N GLU A 98 1.76 2.33 -17.28
CA GLU A 98 1.66 1.13 -18.12
C GLU A 98 0.82 1.37 -19.38
N ARG A 99 -0.13 2.30 -19.30
CA ARG A 99 -1.05 2.68 -20.38
C ARG A 99 -1.70 1.49 -21.10
N PRO A 100 -2.32 0.54 -20.38
CA PRO A 100 -2.98 -0.60 -21.02
C PRO A 100 -4.15 -0.14 -21.91
N ALA A 101 -4.44 -0.90 -22.96
CA ALA A 101 -5.66 -0.71 -23.73
C ALA A 101 -6.86 -1.15 -22.89
N ALA A 102 -7.53 -0.19 -22.25
CA ALA A 102 -8.66 -0.40 -21.35
C ALA A 102 -9.58 0.83 -21.35
N LEU A 103 -10.76 0.69 -20.74
CA LEU A 103 -11.59 1.84 -20.37
C LEU A 103 -11.02 2.56 -19.15
N GLY A 104 -10.61 1.79 -18.14
CA GLY A 104 -10.09 2.35 -16.90
C GLY A 104 -10.17 1.42 -15.70
N LEU A 105 -10.24 2.00 -14.49
CA LEU A 105 -10.28 1.26 -13.23
C LEU A 105 -11.61 1.46 -12.50
N SER A 106 -12.03 0.45 -11.74
CA SER A 106 -13.18 0.56 -10.84
C SER A 106 -12.89 -0.14 -9.51
N VAL A 107 -13.30 0.52 -8.41
CA VAL A 107 -13.62 -0.12 -7.12
C VAL A 107 -15.13 0.03 -6.93
N PRO A 108 -15.92 -1.01 -7.26
CA PRO A 108 -17.38 -0.93 -7.16
C PRO A 108 -17.86 -0.74 -5.72
N ARG A 109 -19.04 -0.12 -5.57
CA ARG A 109 -19.66 0.21 -4.27
C ARG A 109 -18.76 1.16 -3.46
N MET A 110 -18.53 0.90 -2.17
CA MET A 110 -17.69 1.70 -1.27
C MET A 110 -17.13 0.78 -0.17
N PRO A 111 -16.14 -0.08 -0.47
CA PRO A 111 -15.56 -0.97 0.53
C PRO A 111 -14.82 -0.16 1.59
N VAL A 112 -15.10 -0.43 2.85
CA VAL A 112 -14.41 0.22 3.97
C VAL A 112 -12.95 -0.20 3.98
N GLY A 113 -12.02 0.72 4.21
CA GLY A 113 -10.57 0.50 4.11
C GLY A 113 -9.98 0.81 2.74
N SER A 114 -10.79 1.16 1.74
CA SER A 114 -10.30 1.85 0.54
C SER A 114 -10.02 3.34 0.83
N PRO A 115 -9.18 4.04 0.04
CA PRO A 115 -8.81 5.43 0.36
C PRO A 115 -10.01 6.36 0.39
N GLY A 116 -10.16 7.12 1.48
CA GLY A 116 -11.33 7.94 1.75
C GLY A 116 -12.51 7.18 2.38
N MET A 117 -12.38 5.86 2.53
CA MET A 117 -13.25 4.99 3.32
C MET A 117 -12.44 4.31 4.46
N ASP A 118 -11.28 4.86 4.82
CA ASP A 118 -10.30 4.30 5.75
C ASP A 118 -10.05 5.20 6.98
N GLY A 119 -10.89 6.21 7.16
CA GLY A 119 -10.87 7.12 8.30
C GLY A 119 -11.30 6.49 9.64
N PRO A 120 -11.04 7.18 10.77
CA PRO A 120 -11.35 6.70 12.11
C PRO A 120 -12.85 6.45 12.35
N GLU A 121 -13.73 7.12 11.60
CA GLU A 121 -15.19 6.91 11.62
C GLU A 121 -15.61 5.48 11.28
N TYR A 122 -14.73 4.72 10.62
CA TYR A 122 -14.97 3.33 10.25
C TYR A 122 -14.37 2.31 11.23
N GLY A 123 -13.79 2.75 12.35
CA GLY A 123 -13.42 1.88 13.47
C GLY A 123 -12.41 0.77 13.11
N ASN A 124 -11.31 1.13 12.45
CA ASN A 124 -10.25 0.21 11.97
C ASN A 124 -10.72 -0.95 11.07
N ARG A 125 -11.99 -0.97 10.66
CA ARG A 125 -12.53 -1.96 9.73
C ARG A 125 -11.83 -1.84 8.38
N ARG A 126 -11.54 -2.98 7.76
CA ARG A 126 -11.02 -3.08 6.39
C ARG A 126 -11.72 -4.23 5.68
N ASP A 127 -12.63 -3.89 4.78
CA ASP A 127 -13.26 -4.85 3.90
C ASP A 127 -12.26 -5.28 2.81
N PRO A 128 -12.21 -6.57 2.47
CA PRO A 128 -11.48 -7.00 1.29
C PRO A 128 -12.12 -6.40 0.02
N TYR A 129 -11.29 -5.88 -0.88
CA TYR A 129 -11.75 -5.40 -2.18
C TYR A 129 -10.72 -5.61 -3.28
N ASP A 130 -11.20 -5.64 -4.52
CA ASP A 130 -10.38 -5.63 -5.72
C ASP A 130 -10.52 -4.30 -6.43
N VAL A 131 -9.43 -3.88 -7.06
CA VAL A 131 -9.42 -2.88 -8.12
C VAL A 131 -9.54 -3.63 -9.44
N LEU A 132 -10.57 -3.33 -10.21
CA LEU A 132 -10.86 -3.98 -11.48
C LEU A 132 -10.33 -3.14 -12.63
N LEU A 133 -9.58 -3.75 -13.54
CA LEU A 133 -9.34 -3.18 -14.87
C LEU A 133 -10.57 -3.46 -15.73
N VAL A 134 -11.21 -2.39 -16.18
CA VAL A 134 -12.42 -2.44 -17.01
C VAL A 134 -12.01 -2.26 -18.46
N GLN A 135 -12.36 -3.22 -19.29
CA GLN A 135 -12.15 -3.16 -20.75
C GLN A 135 -13.23 -2.30 -21.40
N ARG A 136 -13.00 -1.88 -22.66
CA ARG A 136 -13.97 -1.05 -23.40
C ARG A 136 -15.27 -1.78 -23.76
N ASP A 137 -15.26 -3.10 -23.75
CA ASP A 137 -16.45 -3.94 -23.91
C ASP A 137 -17.21 -4.17 -22.59
N GLY A 138 -16.73 -3.61 -21.48
CA GLY A 138 -17.31 -3.75 -20.15
C GLY A 138 -16.87 -5.02 -19.39
N SER A 139 -16.08 -5.91 -20.00
CA SER A 139 -15.46 -7.03 -19.30
C SER A 139 -14.42 -6.55 -18.30
N THR A 140 -14.16 -7.36 -17.27
CA THR A 140 -13.23 -6.97 -16.18
C THR A 140 -12.19 -8.05 -15.92
N ARG A 141 -11.04 -7.61 -15.41
CA ARG A 141 -10.06 -8.47 -14.75
C ARG A 141 -9.53 -7.79 -13.51
N VAL A 142 -9.06 -8.56 -12.54
CA VAL A 142 -8.39 -7.99 -11.35
C VAL A 142 -7.11 -7.27 -11.78
N TYR A 143 -6.95 -6.05 -11.27
CA TYR A 143 -5.77 -5.21 -11.48
C TYR A 143 -4.89 -5.16 -10.23
N ALA A 144 -5.52 -5.04 -9.06
CA ALA A 144 -4.91 -5.17 -7.74
C ALA A 144 -5.93 -5.74 -6.76
N SER A 145 -5.45 -6.41 -5.71
CA SER A 145 -6.27 -6.99 -4.66
C SER A 145 -5.83 -6.47 -3.29
N TYR A 146 -6.81 -6.02 -2.51
CA TYR A 146 -6.65 -5.45 -1.17
C TYR A 146 -7.41 -6.31 -0.16
N HIS A 147 -6.95 -7.55 0.01
CA HIS A 147 -7.50 -8.50 0.96
C HIS A 147 -6.59 -8.62 2.19
N GLN A 148 -6.52 -7.58 3.01
CA GLN A 148 -5.88 -7.69 4.32
C GLN A 148 -6.91 -7.61 5.43
N THR A 149 -7.77 -8.64 5.51
CA THR A 149 -8.22 -9.22 6.79
C THR A 149 -8.70 -10.67 6.56
N GLN A 150 -7.78 -11.58 6.25
CA GLN A 150 -7.67 -12.93 6.80
C GLN A 150 -6.45 -13.58 6.16
N SER A 151 -5.63 -14.24 6.97
CA SER A 151 -4.47 -15.00 6.54
C SER A 151 -4.87 -16.08 5.53
N ALA A 152 -4.82 -15.76 4.24
CA ALA A 152 -4.34 -16.67 3.22
C ALA A 152 -2.95 -16.17 2.85
N ALA A 153 -1.93 -16.94 3.21
CA ALA A 153 -0.54 -16.62 2.93
C ALA A 153 -0.34 -16.31 1.43
N PRO A 154 0.32 -15.19 1.08
CA PRO A 154 1.16 -15.20 -0.10
C PRO A 154 2.45 -15.92 0.30
N ALA A 155 2.57 -17.15 -0.18
CA ALA A 155 3.85 -17.82 -0.32
C ALA A 155 4.75 -16.98 -1.26
N ALA A 156 5.47 -16.00 -0.71
CA ALA A 156 6.65 -15.35 -1.32
C ALA A 156 7.36 -14.32 -0.41
N THR A 157 7.28 -14.41 0.92
CA THR A 157 8.31 -13.84 1.85
C THR A 157 8.67 -14.81 2.99
N ALA A 158 8.00 -15.97 3.03
CA ALA A 158 8.18 -17.04 3.99
C ALA A 158 9.46 -17.86 3.75
N ASP A 159 10.61 -17.23 3.51
CA ASP A 159 11.90 -17.92 3.43
C ASP A 159 13.06 -17.22 4.16
N ARG A 160 12.88 -15.99 4.65
CA ARG A 160 13.89 -15.35 5.51
C ARG A 160 13.68 -15.73 6.96
N TRP A 161 14.37 -16.79 7.37
CA TRP A 161 14.45 -17.19 8.77
C TRP A 161 15.56 -16.39 9.46
N ALA A 162 15.28 -15.85 10.65
CA ALA A 162 16.31 -15.38 11.54
C ALA A 162 16.90 -16.55 12.32
N GLU A 163 18.22 -16.57 12.49
CA GLU A 163 18.88 -17.53 13.38
C GLU A 163 18.91 -17.01 14.81
N GLY A 164 18.81 -17.90 15.78
CA GLY A 164 18.96 -17.55 17.17
C GLY A 164 19.25 -18.73 18.09
N GLU A 165 19.55 -18.41 19.34
CA GLU A 165 19.74 -19.34 20.44
C GLU A 165 18.71 -19.04 21.51
N VAL A 166 18.02 -20.09 21.97
CA VAL A 166 17.03 -19.98 23.05
C VAL A 166 17.75 -19.69 24.36
N ARG A 167 17.47 -18.55 24.98
CA ARG A 167 18.06 -18.16 26.27
C ARG A 167 17.14 -18.47 27.45
N ARG A 168 15.82 -18.35 27.26
CA ARG A 168 14.81 -18.67 28.27
C ARG A 168 13.47 -18.92 27.59
N ILE A 169 12.69 -19.85 28.15
CA ILE A 169 11.32 -20.14 27.74
C ILE A 169 10.41 -19.87 28.94
N ASP A 170 9.34 -19.09 28.73
CA ASP A 170 8.29 -18.86 29.70
C ASP A 170 6.95 -19.23 29.06
N THR A 171 6.55 -20.49 29.24
CA THR A 171 5.31 -21.04 28.68
C THR A 171 4.07 -20.42 29.32
N ALA A 172 4.14 -20.05 30.62
CA ALA A 172 3.04 -19.41 31.34
C ALA A 172 2.75 -18.01 30.79
N ALA A 173 3.80 -17.22 30.52
CA ALA A 173 3.68 -15.88 29.96
C ALA A 173 3.67 -15.83 28.42
N ARG A 174 3.75 -16.98 27.74
CA ARG A 174 3.85 -17.10 26.26
C ARG A 174 4.99 -16.28 25.68
N LYS A 175 6.14 -16.33 26.34
CA LYS A 175 7.33 -15.55 25.99
C LYS A 175 8.53 -16.46 25.80
N ILE A 176 9.41 -16.06 24.91
CA ILE A 176 10.71 -16.68 24.70
C ILE A 176 11.78 -15.61 24.61
N THR A 177 12.87 -15.78 25.33
CA THR A 177 14.05 -14.93 25.19
C THR A 177 14.98 -15.58 24.18
N LEU A 178 15.29 -14.87 23.11
CA LEU A 178 16.19 -15.33 22.05
C LEU A 178 17.39 -14.39 21.98
N ARG A 179 18.58 -14.97 21.88
CA ARG A 179 19.74 -14.29 21.29
C ARG A 179 19.64 -14.51 19.80
N HIS A 180 19.40 -13.47 19.02
CA HIS A 180 19.22 -13.61 17.58
C HIS A 180 20.35 -12.94 16.81
N GLY A 181 20.57 -13.43 15.59
CA GLY A 181 21.36 -12.73 14.57
C GLY A 181 20.57 -11.56 13.99
N ASP A 182 20.94 -11.11 12.80
CA ASP A 182 20.19 -10.06 12.13
C ASP A 182 18.75 -10.53 11.81
N ILE A 183 17.77 -9.66 12.05
CA ILE A 183 16.38 -9.87 11.62
C ILE A 183 16.04 -8.76 10.61
N PRO A 184 16.34 -8.97 9.31
CA PRO A 184 16.16 -7.94 8.29
C PRO A 184 14.72 -7.45 8.19
N ASP A 185 13.74 -8.35 8.39
CA ASP A 185 12.31 -8.03 8.28
C ASP A 185 11.81 -7.08 9.38
N LEU A 186 12.61 -6.86 10.43
CA LEU A 186 12.30 -5.99 11.56
C LEU A 186 13.32 -4.86 11.75
N ASP A 187 14.30 -4.73 10.84
CA ASP A 187 15.45 -3.82 10.98
C ASP A 187 16.17 -3.98 12.34
N MET A 188 16.30 -5.22 12.84
CA MET A 188 16.88 -5.49 14.16
C MET A 188 18.26 -6.13 14.07
N PRO A 189 19.33 -5.43 14.50
CA PRO A 189 20.67 -6.01 14.55
C PRO A 189 20.75 -7.14 15.60
N PRO A 190 21.81 -7.96 15.58
CA PRO A 190 21.99 -9.04 16.54
C PRO A 190 21.91 -8.58 18.00
N MET A 191 20.93 -9.09 18.75
CA MET A 191 20.73 -8.75 20.16
C MET A 191 20.05 -9.89 20.94
N THR A 192 19.90 -9.70 22.25
CA THR A 192 19.13 -10.63 23.10
C THR A 192 17.91 -9.92 23.63
N MET A 193 16.73 -10.47 23.35
CA MET A 193 15.47 -9.86 23.79
C MET A 193 14.35 -10.87 23.95
N VAL A 194 13.25 -10.39 24.51
CA VAL A 194 12.03 -11.17 24.73
C VAL A 194 11.09 -10.99 23.56
N PHE A 195 10.67 -12.12 23.00
CA PHE A 195 9.59 -12.20 22.02
C PHE A 195 8.36 -12.81 22.69
N GLN A 196 7.18 -12.34 22.31
CA GLN A 196 5.94 -13.07 22.54
C GLN A 196 5.83 -14.19 21.51
N VAL A 197 4.98 -15.18 21.78
CA VAL A 197 4.80 -16.33 20.89
C VAL A 197 3.35 -16.41 20.50
N ARG A 198 3.09 -16.47 19.20
CA ARG A 198 1.71 -16.51 18.66
C ARG A 198 0.96 -17.75 19.12
N ASP A 199 1.62 -18.91 19.09
CA ASP A 199 1.06 -20.19 19.50
C ASP A 199 1.97 -20.85 20.54
N PRO A 200 1.48 -21.12 21.77
CA PRO A 200 2.25 -21.84 22.80
C PRO A 200 2.83 -23.19 22.33
N ALA A 201 2.21 -23.86 21.35
CA ALA A 201 2.70 -25.12 20.79
C ALA A 201 4.10 -24.98 20.16
N LEU A 202 4.46 -23.78 19.69
CA LEU A 202 5.78 -23.47 19.13
C LEU A 202 6.92 -23.63 20.15
N LEU A 203 6.62 -23.59 21.45
CA LEU A 203 7.62 -23.75 22.51
C LEU A 203 7.82 -25.21 22.91
N GLN A 204 6.97 -26.12 22.45
CA GLN A 204 7.06 -27.53 22.80
C GLN A 204 8.32 -28.15 22.18
N GLY A 205 9.10 -28.86 22.99
CA GLY A 205 10.34 -29.51 22.56
C GLY A 205 11.56 -28.58 22.45
N LEU A 206 11.41 -27.27 22.65
CA LEU A 206 12.55 -26.36 22.75
C LEU A 206 13.13 -26.34 24.17
N GLN A 207 14.43 -26.14 24.26
CA GLN A 207 15.15 -26.01 25.54
C GLN A 207 16.10 -24.83 25.49
N PRO A 208 16.41 -24.18 26.63
CA PRO A 208 17.50 -23.21 26.70
C PRO A 208 18.82 -23.80 26.15
N GLY A 209 19.53 -23.01 25.34
CA GLY A 209 20.73 -23.42 24.60
C GLY A 209 20.44 -23.99 23.20
N ALA A 210 19.19 -24.29 22.85
CA ALA A 210 18.85 -24.78 21.52
C ALA A 210 19.10 -23.71 20.46
N ARG A 211 19.77 -24.10 19.37
CA ARG A 211 19.82 -23.30 18.16
C ARG A 211 18.51 -23.44 17.42
N VAL A 212 17.95 -22.31 17.03
CA VAL A 212 16.67 -22.22 16.36
C VAL A 212 16.79 -21.33 15.15
N ARG A 213 15.94 -21.59 14.19
CA ARG A 213 15.55 -20.61 13.20
C ARG A 213 14.12 -20.20 13.52
N PHE A 214 13.84 -18.91 13.49
CA PHE A 214 12.52 -18.39 13.78
C PHE A 214 12.13 -17.26 12.84
N ARG A 215 10.84 -16.93 12.83
CA ARG A 215 10.28 -15.74 12.20
C ARG A 215 9.57 -14.92 13.25
N ALA A 216 9.73 -13.61 13.17
CA ALA A 216 9.08 -12.68 14.08
C ALA A 216 8.45 -11.54 13.30
N GLN A 217 7.37 -11.00 13.83
CA GLN A 217 6.67 -9.83 13.31
C GLN A 217 6.45 -8.82 14.43
N LYS A 218 6.39 -7.53 14.10
CA LYS A 218 5.99 -6.48 15.05
C LYS A 218 4.48 -6.28 14.97
N ALA A 219 3.77 -6.51 16.06
CA ALA A 219 2.33 -6.28 16.17
C ALA A 219 2.02 -5.70 17.55
N ASP A 220 1.13 -4.69 17.60
CA ASP A 220 0.70 -4.03 18.85
C ASP A 220 1.86 -3.56 19.76
N GLY A 221 2.95 -3.09 19.15
CA GLY A 221 4.16 -2.65 19.86
C GLY A 221 5.03 -3.77 20.43
N ALA A 222 4.66 -5.04 20.23
CA ALA A 222 5.42 -6.21 20.64
C ALA A 222 6.02 -6.96 19.44
N TYR A 223 7.09 -7.72 19.70
CA TYR A 223 7.67 -8.64 18.72
C TYR A 223 7.16 -10.05 18.99
N ILE A 224 6.52 -10.65 17.99
CA ILE A 224 5.80 -11.92 18.10
C ILE A 224 6.45 -12.93 17.17
N VAL A 225 6.93 -14.04 17.74
CA VAL A 225 7.38 -15.22 17.00
C VAL A 225 6.18 -15.92 16.38
N THR A 226 6.17 -16.02 15.06
CA THR A 226 5.10 -16.68 14.28
C THR A 226 5.44 -18.12 13.94
N ASP A 227 6.73 -18.42 13.78
CA ASP A 227 7.25 -19.75 13.48
C ASP A 227 8.61 -19.92 14.16
N ILE A 228 8.89 -21.11 14.67
CA ILE A 228 10.19 -21.47 15.24
C ILE A 228 10.41 -22.96 15.05
N LYS A 229 11.64 -23.34 14.73
CA LYS A 229 12.07 -24.74 14.70
C LYS A 229 13.54 -24.83 15.06
N ALA A 230 13.95 -26.01 15.51
CA ALA A 230 15.37 -26.31 15.68
C ALA A 230 16.11 -26.01 14.36
N ALA A 231 17.24 -25.32 14.49
CA ALA A 231 18.22 -25.24 13.42
C ALA A 231 18.97 -26.59 13.35
N PRO A 232 19.31 -27.07 12.14
CA PRO A 232 20.14 -28.26 11.97
C PRO A 232 21.54 -28.08 12.59
#